data_AF-A0A974PA34-F1
#
_entry.id   AF-A0A974PA34-F1
#
_cell.length_a   1.000
_cell.length_b   1.000
_cell.length_c   1.000
_cell.angle_alpha   90.00
_cell.angle_beta   90.00
_cell.angle_gamma   90.00
#
_symmetry.space_group_name_H-M   'P 1'
#
loop_
_entity.id
_entity.type
_entity.pdbx_description
1 polymer ?
#
loop_
_entity_poly.entity_id
_entity_poly.type
_entity_poly.pdbx_seq_one_letter_code
_entity_poly.pdbx_strand_id
1 'polypeptide(L)'
;MGVYSMDQTEGELLLIYFIPESETAIAKNAEADLANDITVNRNYAVKQEASAIHPLATVKYDRLAARDYANKYTSEVTSSLGYDTSKWNPNYAWHTESGGVDCANYVSQAIYAGGIPKDSTWKPESTAWVNTGRNISNGLKQYMVDTKGYFYKTTKGGTSAGGFISAVNYSHVMFIVANDGVTMLFSAHTNDRLKASFANFSSSSYEFYYVNSSYL
;
A
#
# COMPACT_ATOMS: atom_id res chain seq x y z
N MET A 1 12.31 5.76 -23.11
CA MET A 1 12.54 4.86 -24.26
C MET A 1 14.02 4.54 -24.29
N GLY A 2 14.39 3.30 -24.00
CA GLY A 2 15.76 2.81 -24.15
C GLY A 2 15.71 1.59 -25.07
N VAL A 3 16.49 1.63 -26.14
CA VAL A 3 16.48 0.70 -27.26
C VAL A 3 17.33 -0.51 -26.88
N TYR A 4 16.80 -1.73 -27.06
CA TYR A 4 17.59 -2.96 -26.98
C TYR A 4 18.24 -3.23 -28.33
N SER A 5 19.58 -3.25 -28.40
CA SER A 5 20.29 -3.94 -29.48
C SER A 5 20.51 -5.38 -29.04
N MET A 6 19.92 -6.33 -29.76
CA MET A 6 20.28 -7.75 -29.62
C MET A 6 21.60 -7.98 -30.35
N ASP A 7 22.58 -8.50 -29.63
CA ASP A 7 23.61 -9.34 -30.24
C ASP A 7 23.56 -10.71 -29.58
N GLN A 8 23.38 -11.74 -30.41
CA GLN A 8 23.39 -13.14 -30.01
C GLN A 8 24.80 -13.66 -30.24
N THR A 9 25.56 -13.95 -29.19
CA THR A 9 26.42 -15.13 -29.13
C THR A 9 26.98 -15.34 -27.72
N GLU A 10 26.84 -16.59 -27.27
CA GLU A 10 27.69 -17.32 -26.31
C GLU A 10 27.92 -16.77 -24.90
N GLY A 11 27.10 -17.27 -23.96
CA GLY A 11 27.65 -18.08 -22.85
C GLY A 11 28.62 -17.44 -21.85
N GLU A 12 28.27 -16.29 -21.26
CA GLU A 12 28.88 -15.86 -20.00
C GLU A 12 27.80 -15.48 -18.97
N LEU A 13 27.94 -15.97 -17.75
CA LEU A 13 27.12 -15.58 -16.60
C LEU A 13 27.36 -14.09 -16.32
N LEU A 14 26.49 -13.24 -16.87
CA LEU A 14 26.41 -11.82 -16.53
C LEU A 14 26.06 -11.69 -15.05
N LEU A 15 27.10 -11.46 -14.23
CA LEU A 15 26.94 -10.87 -12.92
C LEU A 15 26.35 -9.47 -13.15
N ILE A 16 25.02 -9.37 -13.09
CA ILE A 16 24.29 -8.10 -13.19
C ILE A 16 24.76 -7.20 -12.05
N TYR A 17 25.76 -6.38 -12.34
CA TYR A 17 26.21 -5.32 -11.46
C TYR A 17 25.01 -4.42 -11.20
N PHE A 18 24.66 -4.25 -9.94
CA PHE A 18 23.75 -3.19 -9.53
C PHE A 18 24.44 -1.87 -9.89
N ILE A 19 23.99 -1.24 -10.99
CA ILE A 19 24.41 0.12 -11.34
C ILE A 19 23.46 1.03 -10.56
N PRO A 20 23.93 1.69 -9.47
CA PRO A 20 23.10 2.66 -8.79
C PRO A 20 22.77 3.80 -9.75
N GLU A 21 21.61 4.42 -9.56
CA GLU A 21 21.29 5.66 -10.27
C GLU A 21 22.42 6.68 -10.11
N SER A 22 22.69 7.50 -11.13
CA SER A 22 23.71 8.54 -11.03
C SER A 22 23.38 9.48 -9.88
N GLU A 23 24.40 10.07 -9.23
CA GLU A 23 24.20 11.04 -8.15
C GLU A 23 23.24 12.17 -8.55
N THR A 24 23.29 12.58 -9.81
CA THR A 24 22.38 13.57 -10.40
C THR A 24 20.93 13.09 -10.49
N ALA A 25 20.70 11.81 -10.81
CA ALA A 25 19.36 11.21 -10.82
C ALA A 25 18.84 11.04 -9.39
N ILE A 26 19.69 10.60 -8.47
CA ILE A 26 19.36 10.49 -7.04
C ILE A 26 18.99 11.87 -6.47
N ALA A 27 19.79 12.90 -6.74
CA ALA A 27 19.53 14.26 -6.27
C ALA A 27 18.21 14.82 -6.82
N LYS A 28 17.94 14.62 -8.12
CA LYS A 28 16.69 15.05 -8.75
C LYS A 28 15.47 14.30 -8.18
N ASN A 29 15.61 13.00 -7.93
CA ASN A 29 14.57 12.19 -7.30
C ASN A 29 14.34 12.62 -5.85
N ALA A 30 15.41 12.93 -5.11
CA ALA A 30 15.34 13.44 -3.74
C ALA A 30 14.68 14.83 -3.67
N GLU A 31 15.00 15.74 -4.59
CA GLU A 31 14.35 17.05 -4.69
C GLU A 31 12.86 16.92 -5.04
N ALA A 32 12.51 16.01 -5.94
CA ALA A 32 11.12 15.72 -6.29
C ALA A 32 10.35 15.12 -5.11
N ASP A 33 10.96 14.19 -4.38
CA ASP A 33 10.38 13.60 -3.16
C ASP A 33 10.22 14.67 -2.06
N LEU A 34 11.20 15.56 -1.86
CA LEU A 34 11.10 16.66 -0.90
C LEU A 34 10.02 17.69 -1.28
N ALA A 35 9.93 18.07 -2.55
CA ALA A 35 8.88 18.98 -3.03
C ALA A 35 7.49 18.36 -2.88
N ASN A 36 7.39 17.05 -3.11
CA ASN A 36 6.18 16.27 -2.87
C ASN A 36 5.86 16.23 -1.36
N ASP A 37 6.82 16.00 -0.48
CA ASP A 37 6.66 16.05 0.99
C ASP A 37 6.04 17.38 1.44
N ILE A 38 6.59 18.50 1.01
CA ILE A 38 6.09 19.84 1.37
C ILE A 38 4.66 20.06 0.87
N THR A 39 4.38 19.69 -0.37
CA THR A 39 3.09 19.94 -1.01
C THR A 39 1.98 19.05 -0.45
N VAL A 40 2.26 17.76 -0.31
CA VAL A 40 1.34 16.76 0.23
C VAL A 40 1.02 17.13 1.67
N ASN A 41 2.02 17.27 2.54
CA ASN A 41 1.78 17.55 3.96
C ASN A 41 1.03 18.86 4.20
N ARG A 42 1.30 19.92 3.41
CA ARG A 42 0.55 21.19 3.49
C ARG A 42 -0.92 21.01 3.13
N ASN A 43 -1.23 20.29 2.05
CA ASN A 43 -2.61 20.05 1.64
C ASN A 43 -3.40 19.24 2.67
N TYR A 44 -2.72 18.37 3.44
CA TYR A 44 -3.37 17.62 4.52
C TYR A 44 -3.60 18.43 5.78
N ALA A 45 -2.67 19.30 6.18
CA ALA A 45 -2.92 20.23 7.28
C ALA A 45 -4.22 21.02 7.06
N VAL A 46 -4.46 21.46 5.81
CA VAL A 46 -5.70 22.17 5.43
C VAL A 46 -6.94 21.25 5.48
N LYS A 47 -6.86 19.99 5.04
CA LYS A 47 -8.00 19.04 5.10
C LYS A 47 -8.36 18.63 6.54
N GLN A 48 -7.39 18.57 7.45
CA GLN A 48 -7.60 18.26 8.86
C GLN A 48 -8.46 19.34 9.54
N GLU A 49 -8.18 20.62 9.29
CA GLU A 49 -8.98 21.72 9.85
C GLU A 49 -10.42 21.73 9.32
N ALA A 50 -10.64 21.30 8.07
CA ALA A 50 -11.97 21.22 7.48
C ALA A 50 -12.83 20.05 8.00
N SER A 51 -12.21 19.00 8.56
CA SER A 51 -12.90 17.76 8.96
C SER A 51 -13.31 17.74 10.44
N ALA A 52 -13.11 18.82 11.19
CA ALA A 52 -13.27 18.89 12.65
C ALA A 52 -14.71 18.80 13.19
N ILE A 53 -15.70 18.37 12.40
CA ILE A 53 -17.12 18.35 12.79
C ILE A 53 -17.76 16.99 12.51
N HIS A 54 -17.35 15.92 13.20
CA HIS A 54 -18.16 14.71 13.30
C HIS A 54 -18.03 14.07 14.69
N PRO A 55 -19.12 13.96 15.48
CA PRO A 55 -19.14 13.14 16.67
C PRO A 55 -19.31 11.68 16.25
N LEU A 56 -18.20 10.93 16.20
CA LEU A 56 -18.21 9.47 16.05
C LEU A 56 -17.83 8.83 17.39
N ALA A 57 -18.40 7.65 17.68
CA ALA A 57 -17.84 6.74 18.68
C ALA A 57 -16.31 6.73 18.57
N THR A 58 -15.58 6.75 19.68
CA THR A 58 -14.12 6.92 19.70
C THR A 58 -13.42 5.77 18.96
N VAL A 59 -13.38 5.85 17.63
CA VAL A 59 -12.63 4.94 16.77
C VAL A 59 -11.17 5.10 17.16
N LYS A 60 -10.55 4.00 17.56
CA LYS A 60 -9.12 3.91 17.85
C LYS A 60 -8.50 2.86 16.93
N TYR A 61 -7.37 3.21 16.35
CA TYR A 61 -6.67 2.42 15.36
C TYR A 61 -5.32 1.96 15.91
N ASP A 62 -5.26 0.69 16.28
CA ASP A 62 -4.03 0.01 16.67
C ASP A 62 -3.23 -0.41 15.42
N ARG A 63 -2.24 0.42 15.09
CA ARG A 63 -1.31 0.18 13.97
C ARG A 63 -0.53 -1.12 14.11
N LEU A 64 -0.23 -1.55 15.34
CA LEU A 64 0.55 -2.77 15.59
C LEU A 64 -0.33 -4.00 15.39
N ALA A 65 -1.58 -3.98 15.86
CA ALA A 65 -2.54 -5.03 15.59
C ALA A 65 -2.79 -5.22 14.07
N ALA A 66 -2.94 -4.12 13.34
CA ALA A 66 -3.09 -4.15 11.88
C ALA A 66 -1.86 -4.74 11.17
N ARG A 67 -0.66 -4.31 11.57
CA ARG A 67 0.63 -4.86 11.08
C ARG A 67 0.74 -6.36 11.35
N ASP A 68 0.42 -6.78 12.57
CA ASP A 68 0.58 -8.17 13.00
C ASP A 68 -0.41 -9.07 12.28
N TYR A 69 -1.64 -8.58 12.04
CA TYR A 69 -2.59 -9.22 11.16
C TYR A 69 -2.03 -9.40 9.74
N ALA A 70 -1.54 -8.31 9.14
CA ALA A 70 -1.01 -8.33 7.77
C ALA A 70 0.11 -9.37 7.63
N ASN A 71 1.08 -9.38 8.55
CA ASN A 71 2.18 -10.35 8.52
C ASN A 71 1.74 -11.79 8.81
N LYS A 72 0.70 -11.98 9.62
CA LYS A 72 0.19 -13.32 9.97
C LYS A 72 -0.47 -14.00 8.78
N TYR A 73 -1.23 -13.24 7.99
CA TYR A 73 -2.09 -13.77 6.93
C TYR A 73 -1.54 -13.52 5.54
N THR A 74 -0.23 -13.68 5.35
CA THR A 74 0.41 -13.71 4.02
C THR A 74 1.67 -14.57 4.07
N SER A 75 2.33 -14.75 2.93
CA SER A 75 3.62 -15.42 2.85
C SER A 75 4.48 -14.84 1.73
N GLU A 76 5.73 -15.30 1.65
CA GLU A 76 6.56 -15.06 0.47
C GLU A 76 6.40 -16.25 -0.47
N VAL A 77 5.90 -16.02 -1.68
CA VAL A 77 5.69 -17.09 -2.67
C VAL A 77 6.57 -16.89 -3.89
N THR A 78 7.18 -17.99 -4.31
CA THR A 78 7.93 -18.12 -5.56
C THR A 78 7.19 -18.98 -6.59
N SER A 79 5.94 -19.39 -6.28
CA SER A 79 5.12 -20.21 -7.16
C SER A 79 4.69 -19.42 -8.40
N SER A 80 4.45 -20.13 -9.51
CA SER A 80 3.96 -19.53 -10.76
C SER A 80 2.57 -18.91 -10.65
N LEU A 81 1.79 -19.30 -9.63
CA LEU A 81 0.48 -18.71 -9.33
C LEU A 81 0.60 -17.36 -8.62
N GLY A 82 1.73 -17.09 -7.95
CA GLY A 82 1.96 -15.84 -7.23
C GLY A 82 1.13 -15.67 -5.94
N TYR A 83 0.56 -16.73 -5.38
CA TYR A 83 -0.13 -16.66 -4.08
C TYR A 83 -0.14 -18.03 -3.37
N ASP A 84 -0.29 -18.03 -2.03
CA ASP A 84 -0.52 -19.22 -1.20
C ASP A 84 -1.71 -19.00 -0.27
N THR A 85 -2.89 -19.43 -0.73
CA THR A 85 -4.14 -19.25 0.03
C THR A 85 -4.19 -20.05 1.33
N SER A 86 -3.31 -21.03 1.54
CA SER A 86 -3.21 -21.74 2.83
C SER A 86 -2.71 -20.83 3.96
N LYS A 87 -2.12 -19.69 3.62
CA LYS A 87 -1.60 -18.67 4.54
C LYS A 87 -2.57 -17.52 4.73
N TRP A 88 -3.63 -17.45 3.93
CA TRP A 88 -4.63 -16.38 4.00
C TRP A 88 -5.61 -16.64 5.16
N ASN A 89 -6.36 -15.62 5.58
CA ASN A 89 -7.33 -15.82 6.65
C ASN A 89 -8.51 -16.68 6.16
N PRO A 90 -8.75 -17.87 6.77
CA PRO A 90 -9.83 -18.76 6.33
C PRO A 90 -11.24 -18.22 6.62
N ASN A 91 -11.38 -17.15 7.41
CA ASN A 91 -12.67 -16.55 7.74
C ASN A 91 -13.19 -15.58 6.66
N TYR A 92 -12.43 -15.34 5.59
CA TYR A 92 -12.80 -14.45 4.49
C TYR A 92 -12.76 -15.22 3.18
N ALA A 93 -13.68 -14.90 2.26
CA ALA A 93 -13.61 -15.40 0.90
C ALA A 93 -12.32 -14.90 0.23
N TRP A 94 -11.73 -15.75 -0.61
CA TRP A 94 -10.54 -15.43 -1.39
C TRP A 94 -10.96 -14.97 -2.78
N HIS A 95 -10.33 -13.89 -3.26
CA HIS A 95 -10.58 -13.35 -4.60
C HIS A 95 -9.36 -13.57 -5.50
N THR A 96 -9.29 -14.76 -6.12
CA THR A 96 -8.16 -15.21 -6.95
C THR A 96 -8.43 -15.15 -8.46
N GLU A 97 -9.58 -14.60 -8.84
CA GLU A 97 -10.01 -14.50 -10.23
C GLU A 97 -8.97 -13.76 -11.08
N SER A 98 -8.84 -14.16 -12.35
CA SER A 98 -7.94 -13.52 -13.33
C SER A 98 -6.48 -13.36 -12.89
N GLY A 99 -5.98 -14.26 -12.03
CA GLY A 99 -4.57 -14.26 -11.59
C GLY A 99 -4.31 -13.55 -10.26
N GLY A 100 -5.34 -13.24 -9.48
CA GLY A 100 -5.23 -12.66 -8.15
C GLY A 100 -5.69 -11.21 -8.11
N VAL A 101 -6.75 -10.94 -7.33
CA VAL A 101 -7.27 -9.59 -7.10
C VAL A 101 -7.51 -9.29 -5.62
N ASP A 102 -7.15 -10.23 -4.73
CA ASP A 102 -7.43 -10.19 -3.29
C ASP A 102 -6.73 -9.06 -2.51
N CYS A 103 -5.85 -8.30 -3.16
CA CYS A 103 -5.08 -7.22 -2.54
C CYS A 103 -5.92 -6.27 -1.66
N ALA A 104 -7.08 -5.81 -2.14
CA ALA A 104 -7.96 -4.92 -1.39
C ALA A 104 -8.69 -5.64 -0.25
N ASN A 105 -9.13 -6.88 -0.46
CA ASN A 105 -9.75 -7.70 0.58
C ASN A 105 -8.78 -7.89 1.76
N TYR A 106 -7.53 -8.27 1.47
CA TYR A 106 -6.46 -8.43 2.45
C TYR A 106 -6.15 -7.14 3.21
N VAL A 107 -5.93 -6.02 2.51
CA VAL A 107 -5.67 -4.72 3.14
C VAL A 107 -6.86 -4.30 4.02
N SER A 108 -8.10 -4.52 3.56
CA SER A 108 -9.30 -4.22 4.34
C SER A 108 -9.35 -5.02 5.64
N GLN A 109 -9.00 -6.31 5.59
CA GLN A 109 -8.94 -7.15 6.77
C GLN A 109 -7.89 -6.67 7.78
N ALA A 110 -6.71 -6.24 7.32
CA ALA A 110 -5.68 -5.67 8.19
C ALA A 110 -6.15 -4.35 8.84
N ILE A 111 -6.79 -3.47 8.07
CA ILE A 111 -7.36 -2.22 8.60
C ILE A 111 -8.47 -2.51 9.64
N TYR A 112 -9.31 -3.51 9.40
CA TYR A 112 -10.34 -3.90 10.36
C TYR A 112 -9.73 -4.48 11.64
N ALA A 113 -8.69 -5.31 11.54
CA ALA A 113 -7.95 -5.83 12.68
C ALA A 113 -7.27 -4.72 13.49
N GLY A 114 -6.93 -3.60 12.85
CA GLY A 114 -6.48 -2.39 13.52
C GLY A 114 -7.57 -1.62 14.27
N GLY A 115 -8.85 -1.92 14.07
CA GLY A 115 -9.95 -1.32 14.84
C GLY A 115 -10.83 -0.31 14.10
N ILE A 116 -10.63 -0.11 12.78
CA ILE A 116 -11.61 0.64 11.98
C ILE A 116 -12.91 -0.19 11.92
N PRO A 117 -14.07 0.34 12.37
CA PRO A 117 -15.30 -0.43 12.39
C PRO A 117 -15.87 -0.61 10.98
N LYS A 118 -16.49 -1.78 10.76
CA LYS A 118 -17.34 -2.03 9.60
C LYS A 118 -18.62 -1.20 9.66
N ASP A 119 -19.16 -0.87 8.50
CA ASP A 119 -20.51 -0.32 8.38
C ASP A 119 -21.26 -0.91 7.18
N SER A 120 -22.37 -0.30 6.78
CA SER A 120 -23.16 -0.77 5.64
C SER A 120 -22.41 -0.73 4.31
N THR A 121 -21.44 0.18 4.19
CA THR A 121 -20.70 0.47 2.96
C THR A 121 -19.37 -0.27 2.93
N TRP A 122 -18.65 -0.32 4.04
CA TRP A 122 -17.37 -1.01 4.15
C TRP A 122 -17.47 -2.21 5.09
N LYS A 123 -17.61 -3.38 4.47
CA LYS A 123 -17.73 -4.70 5.10
C LYS A 123 -17.29 -5.80 4.13
N PRO A 124 -17.00 -7.02 4.59
CA PRO A 124 -16.62 -8.13 3.71
C PRO A 124 -17.56 -8.27 2.52
N GLU A 125 -16.99 -8.56 1.35
CA GLU A 125 -17.68 -8.71 0.06
C GLU A 125 -18.32 -7.43 -0.53
N SER A 126 -18.28 -6.29 0.17
CA SER A 126 -18.67 -5.01 -0.43
C SER A 126 -17.59 -4.48 -1.40
N THR A 127 -17.99 -3.67 -2.39
CA THR A 127 -17.05 -3.03 -3.32
C THR A 127 -15.95 -2.24 -2.61
N ALA A 128 -16.28 -1.51 -1.54
CA ALA A 128 -15.32 -0.74 -0.76
C ALA A 128 -14.31 -1.61 -0.01
N TRP A 129 -14.61 -2.89 0.17
CA TRP A 129 -13.76 -3.84 0.89
C TRP A 129 -12.88 -4.65 -0.06
N VAL A 130 -13.46 -5.23 -1.12
CA VAL A 130 -12.75 -6.18 -1.99
C VAL A 130 -12.13 -5.53 -3.24
N ASN A 131 -12.39 -4.24 -3.50
CA ASN A 131 -11.88 -3.56 -4.69
C ASN A 131 -11.03 -2.33 -4.33
N THR A 132 -9.95 -2.10 -5.10
CA THR A 132 -9.06 -0.93 -4.90
C THR A 132 -9.77 0.40 -5.17
N GLY A 133 -10.77 0.41 -6.06
CA GLY A 133 -11.42 1.62 -6.57
C GLY A 133 -10.78 2.15 -7.85
N ARG A 134 -9.89 1.38 -8.49
CA ARG A 134 -9.38 1.76 -9.81
C ARG A 134 -10.48 1.59 -10.86
N ASN A 135 -10.74 2.63 -11.64
CA ASN A 135 -11.74 2.68 -12.72
C ASN A 135 -13.20 2.45 -12.28
N ILE A 136 -13.46 2.36 -10.98
CA ILE A 136 -14.81 2.27 -10.41
C ILE A 136 -14.92 3.19 -9.20
N SER A 137 -16.13 3.63 -8.88
CA SER A 137 -16.39 4.35 -7.62
C SER A 137 -16.50 3.38 -6.44
N ASN A 138 -16.28 3.92 -5.24
CA ASN A 138 -16.52 3.27 -3.95
C ASN A 138 -15.61 2.07 -3.66
N GLY A 139 -14.37 2.08 -4.13
CA GLY A 139 -13.36 1.13 -3.66
C GLY A 139 -12.69 1.57 -2.36
N LEU A 140 -11.80 0.71 -1.86
CA LEU A 140 -11.10 0.86 -0.58
C LEU A 140 -10.45 2.23 -0.39
N LYS A 141 -9.65 2.69 -1.36
CA LYS A 141 -8.96 3.97 -1.27
C LYS A 141 -9.97 5.11 -1.06
N GLN A 142 -10.98 5.20 -1.93
CA GLN A 142 -11.97 6.29 -1.90
C GLN A 142 -12.75 6.28 -0.58
N TYR A 143 -13.11 5.10 -0.09
CA TYR A 143 -13.82 4.99 1.19
C TYR A 143 -12.95 5.44 2.37
N MET A 144 -11.73 4.91 2.49
CA MET A 144 -10.83 5.17 3.61
C MET A 144 -10.34 6.61 3.67
N VAL A 145 -10.14 7.23 2.50
CA VAL A 145 -9.48 8.54 2.38
C VAL A 145 -10.48 9.65 2.15
N ASP A 146 -11.34 9.51 1.14
CA ASP A 146 -12.19 10.62 0.70
C ASP A 146 -13.55 10.64 1.43
N THR A 147 -14.08 9.47 1.76
CA THR A 147 -15.43 9.34 2.36
C THR A 147 -15.40 9.44 3.88
N LYS A 148 -14.49 8.71 4.54
CA LYS A 148 -14.42 8.65 6.02
C LYS A 148 -13.28 9.45 6.61
N GLY A 149 -12.23 9.74 5.84
CA GLY A 149 -11.04 10.44 6.33
C GLY A 149 -10.25 9.67 7.40
N TYR A 150 -10.43 8.35 7.50
CA TYR A 150 -9.64 7.50 8.41
C TYR A 150 -8.16 7.54 8.05
N PHE A 151 -7.87 7.58 6.76
CA PHE A 151 -6.52 7.68 6.22
C PHE A 151 -6.38 8.95 5.40
N TYR A 152 -5.15 9.42 5.30
CA TYR A 152 -4.78 10.56 4.47
C TYR A 152 -3.57 10.16 3.62
N LYS A 153 -3.47 10.68 2.39
CA LYS A 153 -2.25 10.40 1.60
C LYS A 153 -1.07 11.15 2.21
N THR A 154 0.07 10.54 2.21
CA THR A 154 1.31 11.08 2.74
C THR A 154 2.40 10.71 1.76
N THR A 155 3.65 10.88 2.14
CA THR A 155 4.78 10.52 1.31
C THR A 155 5.40 9.21 1.74
N LYS A 156 6.36 8.71 0.95
CA LYS A 156 7.09 7.49 1.28
C LYS A 156 7.77 7.60 2.64
N GLY A 157 8.36 8.75 2.97
CA GLY A 157 8.97 8.98 4.29
C GLY A 157 7.93 9.22 5.39
N GLY A 158 6.80 9.85 5.06
CA GLY A 158 5.75 10.22 6.01
C GLY A 158 4.73 9.12 6.35
N THR A 159 4.92 7.89 5.87
CA THR A 159 4.06 6.74 6.20
C THR A 159 4.75 5.80 7.18
N SER A 160 3.98 5.02 7.93
CA SER A 160 4.52 4.03 8.89
C SER A 160 3.67 2.76 8.91
N ALA A 161 4.11 1.76 9.68
CA ALA A 161 3.35 0.53 9.90
C ALA A 161 1.88 0.85 10.27
N GLY A 162 0.95 0.10 9.68
CA GLY A 162 -0.49 0.36 9.81
C GLY A 162 -1.06 1.27 8.71
N GLY A 163 -0.22 1.87 7.86
CA GLY A 163 -0.63 2.52 6.62
C GLY A 163 -0.78 1.54 5.45
N PHE A 164 -1.14 2.07 4.27
CA PHE A 164 -1.21 1.28 3.04
C PHE A 164 -0.66 2.03 1.83
N ILE A 165 -0.32 1.29 0.79
CA ILE A 165 0.20 1.79 -0.49
C ILE A 165 -0.84 1.50 -1.56
N SER A 166 -1.06 2.42 -2.49
CA SER A 166 -1.88 2.21 -3.69
C SER A 166 -1.06 2.43 -4.95
N ALA A 167 -1.11 1.49 -5.90
CA ALA A 167 -0.52 1.69 -7.21
C ALA A 167 -1.31 2.75 -8.02
N VAL A 168 -0.60 3.63 -8.72
CA VAL A 168 -1.19 4.70 -9.54
C VAL A 168 -1.64 4.18 -10.90
N ASN A 169 -0.80 3.37 -11.55
CA ASN A 169 -1.03 2.86 -12.92
C ASN A 169 -1.56 1.42 -12.95
N TYR A 170 -1.64 0.80 -11.77
CA TYR A 170 -2.18 -0.51 -11.39
C TYR A 170 -3.49 -0.63 -10.63
N SER A 171 -4.28 -1.71 -10.70
CA SER A 171 -5.24 -2.02 -9.62
C SER A 171 -4.54 -2.87 -8.56
N HIS A 172 -3.84 -2.23 -7.62
CA HIS A 172 -3.17 -2.95 -6.55
C HIS A 172 -2.98 -2.08 -5.30
N VAL A 173 -3.13 -2.69 -4.14
CA VAL A 173 -2.87 -2.08 -2.82
C VAL A 173 -2.06 -3.04 -1.95
N MET A 174 -1.22 -2.47 -1.09
CA MET A 174 -0.31 -3.24 -0.21
C MET A 174 -0.36 -2.64 1.20
N PHE A 175 -0.08 -3.45 2.22
CA PHE A 175 -0.10 -3.01 3.61
C PHE A 175 1.31 -2.70 4.13
N ILE A 176 1.50 -1.55 4.76
CA ILE A 176 2.80 -1.14 5.27
C ILE A 176 3.01 -1.76 6.64
N VAL A 177 4.13 -2.47 6.81
CA VAL A 177 4.45 -3.21 8.05
C VAL A 177 5.70 -2.70 8.77
N ALA A 178 6.56 -1.93 8.09
CA ALA A 178 7.63 -1.16 8.71
C ALA A 178 8.03 0.04 7.85
N ASN A 179 8.39 1.15 8.49
CA ASN A 179 9.07 2.29 7.87
C ASN A 179 9.76 3.11 8.96
N ASP A 180 11.08 3.06 9.02
CA ASP A 180 11.91 3.90 9.90
C ASP A 180 12.82 4.86 9.10
N GLY A 181 12.54 5.03 7.81
CA GLY A 181 13.38 5.80 6.87
C GLY A 181 14.50 5.00 6.22
N VAL A 182 14.85 3.82 6.74
CA VAL A 182 15.86 2.91 6.17
C VAL A 182 15.21 1.57 5.81
N THR A 183 14.53 0.95 6.76
CA THR A 183 13.78 -0.29 6.66
C THR A 183 12.34 0.01 6.24
N MET A 184 12.06 -0.13 4.96
CA MET A 184 10.75 0.13 4.35
C MET A 184 10.11 -1.19 3.88
N LEU A 185 9.21 -1.76 4.67
CA LEU A 185 8.63 -3.09 4.42
C LEU A 185 7.11 -3.07 4.26
N PHE A 186 6.61 -3.83 3.29
CA PHE A 186 5.20 -4.07 3.07
C PHE A 186 4.88 -5.57 3.05
N SER A 187 3.62 -5.89 3.29
CA SER A 187 3.04 -7.22 3.12
C SER A 187 1.83 -7.11 2.20
N ALA A 188 1.59 -8.12 1.36
CA ALA A 188 0.60 -8.04 0.29
C ALA A 188 -0.01 -9.38 -0.08
N HIS A 189 -1.18 -9.33 -0.70
CA HIS A 189 -1.77 -10.41 -1.50
C HIS A 189 -1.70 -10.06 -2.98
N THR A 190 -1.77 -11.07 -3.86
CA THR A 190 -1.58 -10.96 -5.32
C THR A 190 -0.11 -10.72 -5.65
N ASN A 191 0.63 -11.80 -5.96
CA ASN A 191 2.07 -11.90 -5.79
C ASN A 191 2.46 -11.77 -4.31
N ASP A 192 1.98 -12.70 -3.46
CA ASP A 192 2.06 -12.52 -2.01
C ASP A 192 3.50 -12.22 -1.59
N ARG A 193 3.61 -11.19 -0.76
CA ARG A 193 4.86 -10.72 -0.20
C ARG A 193 4.73 -10.68 1.30
N LEU A 194 5.72 -11.23 1.99
CA LEU A 194 5.84 -11.10 3.44
C LEU A 194 7.03 -10.20 3.75
N LYS A 195 6.76 -8.99 4.25
CA LYS A 195 7.79 -8.02 4.64
C LYS A 195 8.79 -7.74 3.51
N ALA A 196 8.30 -7.60 2.28
CA ALA A 196 9.13 -7.22 1.13
C ALA A 196 9.46 -5.72 1.16
N SER A 197 10.59 -5.35 0.56
CA SER A 197 11.04 -3.96 0.54
C SER A 197 10.26 -3.11 -0.46
N PHE A 198 9.80 -1.94 -0.04
CA PHE A 198 9.31 -0.87 -0.93
C PHE A 198 10.27 0.32 -1.02
N ALA A 199 11.52 0.20 -0.56
CA ALA A 199 12.47 1.31 -0.58
C ALA A 199 12.63 1.94 -1.98
N ASN A 200 12.58 1.10 -3.02
CA ASN A 200 12.71 1.48 -4.43
C ASN A 200 11.39 1.99 -5.05
N PHE A 201 10.30 2.11 -4.30
CA PHE A 201 9.05 2.66 -4.82
C PHE A 201 9.19 4.18 -5.01
N SER A 202 8.66 4.66 -6.13
CA SER A 202 8.59 6.08 -6.48
C SER A 202 7.17 6.61 -6.31
N SER A 203 7.06 7.86 -5.88
CA SER A 203 5.83 8.64 -5.79
C SER A 203 5.09 8.80 -7.14
N SER A 204 5.78 8.60 -8.25
CA SER A 204 5.19 8.57 -9.60
C SER A 204 4.35 7.32 -9.90
N SER A 205 4.63 6.21 -9.21
CA SER A 205 3.99 4.91 -9.44
C SER A 205 3.13 4.46 -8.26
N TYR A 206 3.36 5.04 -7.09
CA TYR A 206 2.72 4.64 -5.84
C TYR A 206 2.31 5.85 -5.00
N GLU A 207 1.11 5.77 -4.44
CA GLU A 207 0.62 6.68 -3.42
C GLU A 207 0.69 6.00 -2.06
N PHE A 208 1.10 6.76 -1.04
CA PHE A 208 1.25 6.27 0.32
C PHE A 208 0.15 6.87 1.18
N TYR A 209 -0.44 6.08 2.06
CA TYR A 209 -1.54 6.50 2.93
C TYR A 209 -1.23 6.11 4.37
N TYR A 210 -1.57 7.01 5.29
CA TYR A 210 -1.35 6.81 6.70
C TYR A 210 -2.60 7.22 7.50
N VAL A 211 -2.78 6.60 8.65
CA VAL A 211 -3.96 6.84 9.50
C VAL A 211 -3.93 8.26 10.05
N ASN A 212 -5.07 8.92 10.05
CA ASN A 212 -5.21 10.24 10.66
C ASN A 212 -4.98 10.15 12.17
N SER A 213 -4.19 11.07 12.72
CA SER A 213 -3.79 11.09 14.13
C SER A 213 -4.96 11.19 15.12
N SER A 214 -6.12 11.68 14.68
CA SER A 214 -7.34 11.69 15.49
C SER A 214 -7.88 10.30 15.84
N TYR A 215 -7.41 9.25 15.16
CA TYR A 215 -7.79 7.87 15.40
C TYR A 215 -6.68 7.04 16.08
N LEU A 216 -5.54 7.63 16.47
CA LEU A 216 -4.45 6.90 17.15
C LEU A 216 -4.66 6.76 18.67
#